data_AF-A0A0R3CNB7-F1
#
_entry.id   AF-A0A0R3CNB7-F1
#
_cell.length_a   1.000
_cell.length_b   1.000
_cell.length_c   1.000
_cell.angle_alpha   90.00
_cell.angle_beta   90.00
_cell.angle_gamma   90.00
#
_symmetry.space_group_name_H-M   'P 1'
#
loop_
_entity.id
_entity.type
_entity.pdbx_description
1 polymer ?
#
loop_
_entity_poly.entity_id
_entity_poly.type
_entity_poly.pdbx_seq_one_letter_code
_entity_poly.pdbx_strand_id
1 'polypeptide(L)'
;MIAICPSCHDAAHHGKLKIPDETLFRWKGAFPLTGVVSDVLFVEPATEVGLLAGTIVLSTTNQSLIAFELSNLNTLAFRLEDSDIMLVRARLRDLTGQEVLRVSDNRVRVCRDKDVSFERRPGRVRIEMPSTDRYVYPLMIKQMRVVEPNYATDRITALDLEVWKPGLVKVRGVWAAAEGGVVITDQRFALMRPGFREPISLVGHGEGTILKFAGPVTMAMFKFA
;
A
#
# COMPACT_ATOMS: atom_id res chain seq x y z
N MET A 1 -22.64 22.50 3.75
CA MET A 1 -23.39 23.16 2.65
C MET A 1 -22.55 24.34 2.19
N ILE A 2 -22.26 24.47 0.88
CA ILE A 2 -21.49 25.62 0.36
C ILE A 2 -22.51 26.56 -0.32
N ALA A 3 -22.59 27.80 0.14
CA ALA A 3 -23.39 28.81 -0.51
C ALA A 3 -22.58 29.46 -1.64
N ILE A 4 -23.15 29.51 -2.84
CA ILE A 4 -22.63 30.25 -4.00
C ILE A 4 -23.64 31.32 -4.40
N CYS A 5 -23.16 32.44 -4.93
CA CYS A 5 -24.03 33.54 -5.35
C CYS A 5 -24.98 33.11 -6.49
N PRO A 6 -26.16 33.72 -6.67
CA PRO A 6 -27.08 33.36 -7.75
C PRO A 6 -26.43 33.35 -9.15
N SER A 7 -25.61 34.37 -9.46
CA SER A 7 -24.88 34.44 -10.73
C SER A 7 -23.82 33.32 -10.88
N CYS A 8 -23.25 32.89 -9.76
CA CYS A 8 -22.25 31.83 -9.68
C CYS A 8 -22.91 30.45 -9.87
N HIS A 9 -24.12 30.28 -9.34
CA HIS A 9 -24.95 29.09 -9.50
C HIS A 9 -25.33 28.88 -10.97
N ASP A 10 -25.82 29.92 -11.65
CA ASP A 10 -26.17 29.86 -13.07
C ASP A 10 -24.93 29.53 -13.93
N ALA A 11 -23.79 30.16 -13.63
CA ALA A 11 -22.55 29.87 -14.35
C ALA A 11 -22.08 28.42 -14.17
N ALA A 12 -22.25 27.83 -12.98
CA ALA A 12 -21.92 26.43 -12.72
C ALA A 12 -22.90 25.48 -13.43
N HIS A 13 -24.21 25.76 -13.37
CA HIS A 13 -25.26 24.96 -14.01
C HIS A 13 -25.08 24.87 -15.53
N HIS A 14 -24.61 25.95 -16.16
CA HIS A 14 -24.32 26.00 -17.60
C HIS A 14 -22.88 25.62 -17.96
N GLY A 15 -22.09 25.07 -17.03
CA GLY A 15 -20.72 24.61 -17.27
C GLY A 15 -19.71 25.72 -17.56
N LYS A 16 -20.09 27.00 -17.40
CA LYS A 16 -19.22 28.18 -17.61
C LYS A 16 -18.25 28.37 -16.45
N LEU A 17 -18.68 28.01 -15.23
CA LEU A 17 -17.84 27.99 -14.05
C LEU A 17 -17.43 26.55 -13.74
N LYS A 18 -16.17 26.21 -14.06
CA LYS A 18 -15.56 24.95 -13.61
C LYS A 18 -15.06 25.13 -12.20
N ILE A 19 -15.69 24.46 -11.25
CA ILE A 19 -15.22 24.41 -9.85
C ILE A 19 -14.41 23.12 -9.73
N PRO A 20 -13.06 23.20 -9.70
CA PRO A 20 -12.25 22.00 -9.51
C PRO A 20 -12.46 21.47 -8.09
N ASP A 21 -12.33 20.15 -7.91
CA ASP A 21 -12.49 19.49 -6.62
C ASP A 21 -11.64 20.14 -5.52
N GLU A 22 -10.44 20.60 -5.86
CA GLU A 22 -9.55 21.34 -4.96
C GLU A 22 -10.22 22.60 -4.36
N THR A 23 -10.94 23.37 -5.16
CA THR A 23 -11.67 24.57 -4.70
C THR A 23 -12.82 24.17 -3.78
N LEU A 24 -13.51 23.07 -4.10
CA LEU A 24 -14.63 22.56 -3.33
C LEU A 24 -14.17 22.01 -1.96
N PHE A 25 -13.03 21.33 -1.90
CA PHE A 25 -12.39 20.92 -0.65
C PHE A 25 -11.92 22.12 0.18
N ARG A 26 -11.41 23.18 -0.47
CA ARG A 26 -11.05 24.45 0.20
C ARG A 26 -12.24 25.06 0.93
N TRP A 27 -13.35 25.21 0.23
CA TRP A 27 -14.56 25.82 0.77
C TRP A 27 -15.20 24.99 1.88
N LYS A 28 -15.04 23.67 1.85
CA LYS A 28 -15.47 22.78 2.94
C LYS A 28 -14.57 22.83 4.17
N GLY A 29 -13.45 23.57 4.14
CA GLY A 29 -12.43 23.49 5.18
C GLY A 29 -11.87 22.07 5.34
N ALA A 30 -11.99 21.25 4.30
CA ALA A 30 -11.63 19.83 4.30
C ALA A 30 -10.18 19.60 3.88
N PHE A 31 -9.38 20.67 3.78
CA PHE A 31 -7.94 20.49 3.78
C PHE A 31 -7.51 20.01 5.15
N PRO A 32 -6.78 18.88 5.23
CA PRO A 32 -6.21 18.47 6.49
C PRO A 32 -5.27 19.59 6.95
N LEU A 33 -5.63 20.25 8.05
CA LEU A 33 -4.81 21.26 8.74
C LEU A 33 -3.50 20.65 9.26
N THR A 34 -3.45 19.34 9.32
CA THR A 34 -2.28 18.53 9.64
C THR A 34 -1.72 17.98 8.34
N GLY A 35 -0.40 17.86 8.19
CA GLY A 35 0.22 17.15 7.06
C GLY A 35 -0.07 15.65 7.06
N VAL A 36 -1.30 15.23 7.40
CA VAL A 36 -1.76 13.85 7.48
C VAL A 36 -3.03 13.72 6.66
N VAL A 37 -3.02 12.85 5.66
CA VAL A 37 -4.20 12.47 4.89
C VAL A 37 -4.71 11.14 5.41
N SER A 38 -6.03 10.97 5.52
CA SER A 38 -6.63 9.70 5.90
C SER A 38 -7.70 9.23 4.93
N ASP A 39 -7.87 7.91 4.87
CA ASP A 39 -8.88 7.23 4.06
C ASP A 39 -9.23 5.85 4.64
N VAL A 40 -10.23 5.18 4.05
CA VAL A 40 -10.67 3.84 4.44
C VAL A 40 -10.77 2.95 3.21
N LEU A 41 -10.06 1.84 3.21
CA LEU A 41 -10.18 0.79 2.20
C LEU A 41 -11.37 -0.12 2.53
N PHE A 42 -12.46 -0.05 1.77
CA PHE A 42 -13.57 -0.97 1.98
C PHE A 42 -13.33 -2.27 1.22
N VAL A 43 -13.21 -3.39 1.94
CA VAL A 43 -13.09 -4.74 1.37
C VAL A 43 -14.41 -5.46 1.60
N GLU A 44 -15.04 -5.94 0.53
CA GLU A 44 -16.28 -6.71 0.65
C GLU A 44 -16.03 -8.05 1.35
N PRO A 45 -16.95 -8.51 2.23
CA PRO A 45 -16.83 -9.80 2.90
C PRO A 45 -16.76 -10.96 1.92
N ALA A 46 -15.98 -11.98 2.24
CA ALA A 46 -15.91 -13.20 1.44
C ALA A 46 -15.45 -14.41 2.25
N THR A 47 -15.77 -15.61 1.75
CA THR A 47 -15.30 -16.88 2.31
C THR A 47 -13.83 -17.16 2.00
N GLU A 48 -13.34 -16.64 0.87
CA GLU A 48 -11.95 -16.75 0.44
C GLU A 48 -11.27 -15.40 0.60
N VAL A 49 -10.24 -15.37 1.44
CA VAL A 49 -9.57 -14.13 1.85
C VAL A 49 -8.06 -14.27 1.67
N GLY A 50 -7.44 -13.21 1.16
CA GLY A 50 -6.01 -13.23 0.92
C GLY A 50 -5.44 -11.93 0.38
N LEU A 51 -4.11 -11.88 0.33
CA LEU A 51 -3.35 -10.82 -0.32
C LEU A 51 -2.79 -11.33 -1.64
N LEU A 52 -3.15 -10.72 -2.76
CA LEU A 52 -2.48 -10.95 -4.04
C LEU A 52 -1.21 -10.11 -4.08
N ALA A 53 -0.05 -10.75 -3.92
CA ALA A 53 1.25 -10.11 -3.87
C ALA A 53 2.11 -10.55 -5.06
N GLY A 54 2.25 -9.68 -6.06
CA GLY A 54 2.73 -10.09 -7.37
C GLY A 54 1.76 -11.08 -8.01
N THR A 55 2.26 -12.26 -8.34
CA THR A 55 1.51 -13.33 -8.99
C THR A 55 1.21 -14.50 -8.06
N ILE A 56 1.17 -14.27 -6.73
CA ILE A 56 0.86 -15.28 -5.72
C ILE A 56 -0.16 -14.73 -4.71
N VAL A 57 -1.05 -15.59 -4.24
CA VAL A 57 -2.01 -15.28 -3.18
C VAL A 57 -1.47 -15.78 -1.84
N LEU A 58 -1.30 -14.88 -0.89
CA LEU A 58 -0.96 -15.20 0.49
C LEU A 58 -2.26 -15.35 1.28
N SER A 59 -2.51 -16.54 1.81
CA SER A 59 -3.69 -16.86 2.62
C SER A 59 -3.31 -17.57 3.91
N THR A 60 -4.28 -17.80 4.79
CA THR A 60 -4.08 -18.43 6.10
C THR A 60 -5.24 -19.37 6.43
N THR A 61 -4.98 -20.40 7.24
CA THR A 61 -6.04 -21.21 7.87
C THR A 61 -6.56 -20.58 9.17
N ASN A 62 -5.90 -19.52 9.65
CA ASN A 62 -6.21 -18.85 10.90
C ASN A 62 -7.01 -17.57 10.68
N GLN A 63 -7.41 -16.91 11.78
CA GLN A 63 -8.08 -15.60 11.75
C GLN A 63 -7.12 -14.43 11.41
N SER A 64 -5.83 -14.68 11.19
CA SER A 64 -4.87 -13.65 10.78
C SER A 64 -3.64 -14.23 10.09
N LEU A 65 -2.97 -13.35 9.34
CA LEU A 65 -1.69 -13.60 8.69
C LEU A 65 -0.79 -12.38 8.84
N ILE A 66 0.44 -12.61 9.31
CA ILE A 66 1.54 -11.66 9.11
C ILE A 66 2.29 -12.14 7.86
N ALA A 67 2.15 -11.42 6.74
CA ALA A 67 2.79 -11.81 5.48
C ALA A 67 4.32 -11.73 5.63
N PHE A 68 4.80 -10.59 6.13
CA PHE A 68 6.19 -10.44 6.54
C PHE A 68 6.32 -9.44 7.69
N GLU A 69 7.42 -9.57 8.41
CA GLU A 69 7.87 -8.64 9.44
C GLU A 69 9.38 -8.42 9.26
N LEU A 70 9.75 -7.27 8.71
CA LEU A 70 11.16 -6.86 8.60
C LEU A 70 11.67 -6.31 9.92
N SER A 71 10.80 -5.58 10.62
CA SER A 71 11.00 -5.00 11.93
C SER A 71 9.63 -4.70 12.52
N ASN A 72 9.56 -4.36 13.81
CA ASN A 72 8.34 -3.88 14.47
C ASN A 72 7.71 -2.63 13.79
N LEU A 73 8.42 -2.03 12.83
CA LEU A 73 8.09 -0.79 12.15
C LEU A 73 7.71 -0.97 10.68
N ASN A 74 8.06 -2.10 10.06
CA ASN A 74 7.80 -2.40 8.64
C ASN A 74 7.17 -3.79 8.52
N THR A 75 5.84 -3.79 8.36
CA THR A 75 5.02 -4.99 8.38
C THR A 75 3.91 -4.91 7.34
N LEU A 76 3.50 -6.07 6.84
CA LEU A 76 2.26 -6.27 6.10
C LEU A 76 1.54 -7.48 6.68
N ALA A 77 0.29 -7.29 7.05
CA ALA A 77 -0.54 -8.30 7.67
C ALA A 77 -2.00 -8.09 7.30
N PHE A 78 -2.82 -9.11 7.52
CA PHE A 78 -4.26 -8.95 7.59
C PHE A 78 -4.83 -9.81 8.72
N ARG A 79 -6.01 -9.43 9.20
CA ARG A 79 -6.84 -10.26 10.06
C ARG A 79 -8.24 -10.38 9.48
N LEU A 80 -8.97 -11.35 9.97
CA LEU A 80 -10.38 -11.52 9.70
C LEU A 80 -11.17 -11.07 10.92
N GLU A 81 -12.25 -10.36 10.66
CA GLU A 81 -13.30 -10.02 11.61
C GLU A 81 -14.56 -10.74 11.15
N ASP A 82 -15.30 -11.34 12.08
CA ASP A 82 -16.47 -12.18 11.79
C ASP A 82 -16.23 -13.33 10.78
N SER A 83 -14.96 -13.73 10.61
CA SER A 83 -14.47 -14.78 9.69
C SER A 83 -14.59 -14.48 8.19
N ASP A 84 -15.13 -13.34 7.78
CA ASP A 84 -15.30 -12.98 6.36
C ASP A 84 -14.88 -11.53 6.04
N ILE A 85 -14.73 -10.65 7.04
CA ILE A 85 -14.29 -9.25 6.84
C ILE A 85 -12.78 -9.17 6.94
N MET A 86 -12.12 -8.90 5.80
CA MET A 86 -10.67 -8.71 5.76
C MET A 86 -10.25 -7.31 6.22
N LEU A 87 -9.36 -7.27 7.19
CA LEU A 87 -8.79 -6.04 7.76
C LEU A 87 -7.27 -6.02 7.55
N VAL A 88 -6.84 -5.22 6.58
CA VAL A 88 -5.43 -5.04 6.20
C VAL A 88 -4.72 -4.14 7.21
N ARG A 89 -3.47 -4.50 7.51
CA ARG A 89 -2.53 -3.72 8.32
C ARG A 89 -1.21 -3.61 7.57
N ALA A 90 -0.70 -2.39 7.49
CA ALA A 90 0.60 -2.14 6.90
C ALA A 90 1.26 -0.99 7.66
N ARG A 91 2.58 -1.06 7.82
CA ARG A 91 3.38 0.06 8.32
C ARG A 91 4.57 0.23 7.40
N LEU A 92 4.83 1.48 7.04
CA LEU A 92 6.02 1.88 6.33
C LEU A 92 6.66 3.06 7.04
N ARG A 93 7.94 2.89 7.35
CA ARG A 93 8.81 3.98 7.77
C ARG A 93 9.90 4.22 6.74
N ASP A 94 10.36 5.46 6.67
CA ASP A 94 11.55 5.78 5.90
C ASP A 94 12.81 5.26 6.63
N LEU A 95 13.96 5.38 5.99
CA LEU A 95 15.24 4.90 6.53
C LEU A 95 15.76 5.75 7.69
N THR A 96 15.14 6.90 7.96
CA THR A 96 15.38 7.71 9.17
C THR A 96 14.50 7.28 10.35
N GLY A 97 13.56 6.36 10.11
CA GLY A 97 12.60 5.88 11.10
C GLY A 97 11.38 6.79 11.25
N GLN A 98 11.15 7.73 10.32
CA GLN A 98 9.92 8.52 10.30
C GLN A 98 8.78 7.71 9.67
N GLU A 99 7.57 7.80 10.25
CA GLU A 99 6.40 7.13 9.68
C GLU A 99 5.96 7.82 8.38
N VAL A 100 5.96 7.07 7.28
CA VAL A 100 5.48 7.53 5.96
C VAL A 100 4.00 7.26 5.82
N LEU A 101 3.57 6.03 6.14
CA LEU A 101 2.17 5.64 6.16
C LEU A 101 1.91 4.53 7.19
N ARG A 102 0.65 4.47 7.60
CA ARG A 102 0.10 3.42 8.44
C ARG A 102 -1.29 3.03 7.95
N VAL A 103 -1.50 1.75 7.74
CA VAL A 103 -2.81 1.13 7.54
C VAL A 103 -3.16 0.35 8.81
N SER A 104 -4.26 0.70 9.45
CA SER A 104 -4.75 0.05 10.68
C SER A 104 -6.19 -0.36 10.50
N ASP A 105 -6.41 -1.66 10.30
CA ASP A 105 -7.71 -2.26 10.03
C ASP A 105 -8.42 -1.49 8.90
N ASN A 106 -7.79 -1.50 7.72
CA ASN A 106 -8.20 -0.79 6.51
C ASN A 106 -8.21 0.75 6.57
N ARG A 107 -8.01 1.36 7.74
CA ARG A 107 -7.87 2.82 7.86
C ARG A 107 -6.47 3.24 7.45
N VAL A 108 -6.36 3.97 6.35
CA VAL A 108 -5.10 4.48 5.82
C VAL A 108 -4.82 5.86 6.41
N ARG A 109 -3.59 6.07 6.89
CA ARG A 109 -3.05 7.36 7.32
C ARG A 109 -1.72 7.57 6.65
N VAL A 110 -1.53 8.71 6.01
CA VAL A 110 -0.31 9.05 5.27
C VAL A 110 0.21 10.39 5.76
N CYS A 111 1.48 10.42 6.18
CA CYS A 111 2.18 11.65 6.47
C CYS A 111 2.54 12.31 5.13
N ARG A 112 1.82 13.37 4.78
CA ARG A 112 2.01 14.12 3.54
C ARG A 112 3.24 15.02 3.68
N ASP A 113 4.38 14.46 3.31
CA ASP A 113 5.54 15.26 2.91
C ASP A 113 5.30 15.83 1.50
N LYS A 114 5.99 16.91 1.11
CA LYS A 114 5.82 17.57 -0.20
C LYS A 114 6.04 16.61 -1.37
N ASP A 115 6.85 15.58 -1.17
CA ASP A 115 7.26 14.66 -2.22
C ASP A 115 6.44 13.36 -2.27
N VAL A 116 5.57 13.12 -1.28
CA VAL A 116 4.71 11.93 -1.19
C VAL A 116 3.36 12.22 -1.84
N SER A 117 3.03 11.44 -2.88
CA SER A 117 1.71 11.51 -3.54
C SER A 117 0.76 10.51 -2.90
N PHE A 118 -0.50 10.92 -2.78
CA PHE A 118 -1.58 10.12 -2.24
C PHE A 118 -2.76 10.16 -3.20
N GLU A 119 -3.04 9.04 -3.85
CA GLU A 119 -4.14 8.86 -4.78
C GLU A 119 -5.15 7.87 -4.20
N ARG A 120 -6.44 8.17 -4.37
CA ARG A 120 -7.53 7.33 -3.88
C ARG A 120 -8.69 7.26 -4.85
N ARG A 121 -9.33 6.09 -4.88
CA ARG A 121 -10.63 5.85 -5.49
C ARG A 121 -11.33 4.72 -4.72
N PRO A 122 -12.65 4.53 -4.87
CA PRO A 122 -13.33 3.39 -4.26
C PRO A 122 -12.58 2.08 -4.56
N GLY A 123 -12.27 1.33 -3.50
CA GLY A 123 -11.53 0.07 -3.59
C GLY A 123 -10.02 0.19 -3.86
N ARG A 124 -9.42 1.38 -3.97
CA ARG A 124 -7.97 1.50 -4.15
C ARG A 124 -7.36 2.72 -3.48
N VAL A 125 -6.24 2.50 -2.81
CA VAL A 125 -5.38 3.55 -2.25
C VAL A 125 -3.96 3.34 -2.72
N ARG A 126 -3.36 4.38 -3.29
CA ARG A 126 -1.99 4.36 -3.83
C ARG A 126 -1.16 5.49 -3.25
N ILE A 127 0.01 5.13 -2.77
CA ILE A 127 1.03 6.03 -2.23
C ILE A 127 2.29 5.87 -3.05
N GLU A 128 2.81 6.98 -3.57
CA GLU A 128 4.13 6.99 -4.20
C GLU A 128 5.06 7.98 -3.50
N MET A 129 6.34 7.68 -3.57
CA MET A 129 7.42 8.51 -3.00
C MET A 129 8.57 8.60 -4.00
N PRO A 130 9.48 9.60 -3.86
CA PRO A 130 10.69 9.67 -4.67
C PRO A 130 11.56 8.43 -4.47
N SER A 131 12.29 8.06 -5.52
CA SER A 131 13.30 7.00 -5.45
C SER A 131 14.62 7.49 -4.84
N THR A 132 14.56 8.07 -3.63
CA THR A 132 15.73 8.61 -2.90
C THR A 132 16.19 7.66 -1.80
N ASP A 133 17.45 7.81 -1.38
CA ASP A 133 18.08 7.09 -0.28
C ASP A 133 17.43 7.32 1.09
N ARG A 134 16.58 8.34 1.23
CA ARG A 134 15.68 8.49 2.39
C ARG A 134 14.70 7.33 2.54
N TYR A 135 14.18 6.78 1.44
CA TYR A 135 13.08 5.81 1.47
C TYR A 135 13.52 4.38 1.17
N VAL A 136 14.49 4.22 0.26
CA VAL A 136 14.95 2.91 -0.21
C VAL A 136 16.45 2.94 -0.44
N TYR A 137 17.15 1.89 -0.01
CA TYR A 137 18.59 1.78 -0.25
C TYR A 137 18.89 1.65 -1.76
N PRO A 138 19.89 2.37 -2.30
CA PRO A 138 20.28 2.25 -3.71
C PRO A 138 20.61 0.81 -4.12
N LEU A 139 21.12 -0.01 -3.20
CA LEU A 139 21.39 -1.43 -3.45
C LEU A 139 20.12 -2.23 -3.76
N MET A 140 19.00 -1.95 -3.07
CA MET A 140 17.72 -2.63 -3.33
C MET A 140 17.20 -2.30 -4.74
N ILE A 141 17.31 -1.04 -5.17
CA ILE A 141 16.94 -0.62 -6.53
C ILE A 141 17.81 -1.34 -7.55
N LYS A 142 19.14 -1.41 -7.34
CA LYS A 142 20.06 -2.12 -8.22
C LYS A 142 19.71 -3.61 -8.34
N GLN A 143 19.45 -4.28 -7.22
CA GLN A 143 19.04 -5.68 -7.19
C GLN A 143 17.71 -5.88 -7.95
N MET A 144 16.69 -5.06 -7.69
CA MET A 144 15.42 -5.15 -8.41
C MET A 144 15.57 -4.89 -9.92
N ARG A 145 16.45 -3.98 -10.33
CA ARG A 145 16.69 -3.68 -11.75
C ARG A 145 17.34 -4.83 -12.53
N VAL A 146 17.93 -5.82 -11.85
CA VAL A 146 18.38 -7.05 -12.52
C VAL A 146 17.19 -7.81 -13.13
N VAL A 147 16.04 -7.77 -12.46
CA VAL A 147 14.85 -8.54 -12.84
C VAL A 147 13.70 -7.67 -13.38
N GLU A 148 13.71 -6.37 -13.08
CA GLU A 148 12.77 -5.36 -13.57
C GLU A 148 13.55 -4.08 -13.94
N PRO A 149 14.11 -3.98 -15.16
CA PRO A 149 15.05 -2.92 -15.55
C PRO A 149 14.55 -1.48 -15.34
N ASN A 150 13.23 -1.27 -15.44
CA ASN A 150 12.58 0.04 -15.26
C ASN A 150 12.11 0.29 -13.82
N TYR A 151 12.48 -0.55 -12.85
CA TYR A 151 12.07 -0.36 -11.47
C TYR A 151 12.67 0.94 -10.90
N ALA A 152 11.80 1.75 -10.27
CA ALA A 152 12.17 2.94 -9.53
C ALA A 152 13.00 3.96 -10.33
N THR A 153 12.53 4.38 -11.52
CA THR A 153 13.24 5.40 -12.32
C THR A 153 13.21 6.76 -11.65
N ASP A 154 12.01 7.25 -11.31
CA ASP A 154 11.81 8.57 -10.67
C ASP A 154 11.09 8.44 -9.34
N ARG A 155 9.98 7.69 -9.36
CA ARG A 155 9.12 7.43 -8.21
C ARG A 155 9.00 5.93 -7.97
N ILE A 156 8.71 5.61 -6.72
CA ILE A 156 8.48 4.25 -6.24
C ILE A 156 7.06 4.19 -5.69
N THR A 157 6.38 3.09 -5.95
CA THR A 157 5.14 2.76 -5.25
C THR A 157 5.51 2.33 -3.83
N ALA A 158 5.21 3.19 -2.86
CA ALA A 158 5.44 2.93 -1.44
C ALA A 158 4.46 1.85 -0.96
N LEU A 159 3.18 2.04 -1.28
CA LEU A 159 2.12 1.07 -1.06
C LEU A 159 0.99 1.33 -2.06
N ASP A 160 0.49 0.27 -2.68
CA ASP A 160 -0.74 0.28 -3.48
C ASP A 160 -1.60 -0.89 -3.00
N LEU A 161 -2.76 -0.56 -2.45
CA LEU A 161 -3.78 -1.52 -2.03
C LEU A 161 -4.97 -1.37 -2.96
N GLU A 162 -5.32 -2.44 -3.66
CA GLU A 162 -6.47 -2.48 -4.57
C GLU A 162 -7.32 -3.69 -4.24
N VAL A 163 -8.60 -3.48 -3.92
CA VAL A 163 -9.59 -4.55 -3.79
C VAL A 163 -9.81 -5.11 -5.19
N TRP A 164 -9.29 -6.31 -5.40
CA TRP A 164 -9.31 -6.97 -6.71
C TRP A 164 -10.65 -7.66 -6.94
N LYS A 165 -11.16 -8.32 -5.90
CA LYS A 165 -12.50 -8.91 -5.79
C LYS A 165 -12.85 -9.05 -4.29
N PRO A 166 -14.08 -9.43 -3.91
CA PRO A 166 -14.43 -9.63 -2.51
C PRO A 166 -13.42 -10.54 -1.79
N GLY A 167 -12.99 -10.14 -0.59
CA GLY A 167 -11.96 -10.83 0.20
C GLY A 167 -10.51 -10.83 -0.33
N LEU A 168 -10.26 -10.37 -1.56
CA LEU A 168 -8.92 -10.39 -2.17
C LEU A 168 -8.39 -8.97 -2.41
N VAL A 169 -7.32 -8.63 -1.70
CA VAL A 169 -6.65 -7.34 -1.85
C VAL A 169 -5.31 -7.53 -2.56
N LYS A 170 -5.16 -6.91 -3.73
CA LYS A 170 -3.88 -6.81 -4.42
C LYS A 170 -3.00 -5.78 -3.72
N VAL A 171 -1.77 -6.18 -3.45
CA VAL A 171 -0.77 -5.35 -2.77
C VAL A 171 0.46 -5.17 -3.66
N ARG A 172 0.93 -3.93 -3.75
CA ARG A 172 2.25 -3.57 -4.30
C ARG A 172 2.91 -2.63 -3.31
N GLY A 173 4.23 -2.58 -3.29
CA GLY A 173 4.92 -1.68 -2.38
C GLY A 173 6.38 -2.05 -2.18
N VAL A 174 7.05 -1.24 -1.37
CA VAL A 174 8.40 -1.50 -0.93
C VAL A 174 8.51 -1.23 0.57
N TRP A 175 9.21 -2.13 1.25
CA TRP A 175 9.57 -2.00 2.65
C TRP A 175 11.08 -2.21 2.76
N ALA A 176 11.78 -1.20 3.25
CA ALA A 176 13.23 -1.24 3.43
C ALA A 176 13.58 -1.28 4.92
N ALA A 177 14.60 -2.04 5.28
CA ALA A 177 15.16 -2.17 6.62
C ALA A 177 16.69 -2.36 6.52
N ALA A 178 17.42 -2.18 7.62
CA ALA A 178 18.87 -2.27 7.63
C ALA A 178 19.39 -3.61 7.07
N GLU A 179 18.74 -4.72 7.42
CA GLU A 179 19.14 -6.08 7.04
C GLU A 179 18.57 -6.56 5.69
N GLY A 180 17.80 -5.72 4.98
CA GLY A 180 17.18 -6.10 3.72
C GLY A 180 15.86 -5.41 3.45
N GLY A 181 15.01 -6.03 2.64
CA GLY A 181 13.70 -5.46 2.36
C GLY A 181 12.77 -6.38 1.59
N VAL A 182 11.54 -5.92 1.42
CA VAL A 182 10.53 -6.58 0.58
C VAL A 182 10.12 -5.62 -0.51
N VAL A 183 10.06 -6.10 -1.75
CA VAL A 183 9.48 -5.37 -2.87
C VAL A 183 8.38 -6.25 -3.46
N ILE A 184 7.17 -5.71 -3.58
CA ILE A 184 6.05 -6.39 -4.21
C ILE A 184 5.65 -5.57 -5.44
N THR A 185 5.79 -6.17 -6.62
CA THR A 185 5.40 -5.56 -7.90
C THR A 185 4.17 -6.28 -8.45
N ASP A 186 3.77 -6.00 -9.69
CA ASP A 186 2.74 -6.80 -10.36
C ASP A 186 3.19 -8.23 -10.67
N GLN A 187 4.49 -8.45 -10.80
CA GLN A 187 5.04 -9.68 -11.33
C GLN A 187 5.63 -10.58 -10.25
N ARG A 188 6.00 -10.03 -9.09
CA ARG A 188 6.73 -10.80 -8.08
C ARG A 188 6.54 -10.28 -6.66
N PHE A 189 6.72 -11.21 -5.73
CA PHE A 189 7.05 -10.91 -4.34
C PHE A 189 8.55 -11.15 -4.15
N ALA A 190 9.33 -10.09 -3.94
CA ALA A 190 10.78 -10.12 -3.89
C ALA A 190 11.31 -9.81 -2.49
N LEU A 191 12.21 -10.67 -2.00
CA LEU A 191 12.99 -10.48 -0.78
C LEU A 191 14.39 -9.98 -1.16
N MET A 192 14.76 -8.81 -0.63
CA MET A 192 16.05 -8.17 -0.84
C MET A 192 16.96 -8.46 0.35
N ARG A 193 18.21 -8.86 0.09
CA ARG A 193 19.22 -9.08 1.13
C ARG A 193 20.58 -8.54 0.70
N PRO A 194 21.35 -7.89 1.60
CA PRO A 194 22.74 -7.55 1.32
C PRO A 194 23.55 -8.77 0.86
N GLY A 195 24.50 -8.56 -0.05
CA GLY A 195 25.37 -9.63 -0.58
C GLY A 195 24.79 -10.43 -1.76
N PHE A 196 23.49 -10.35 -2.03
CA PHE A 196 22.89 -10.96 -3.22
C PHE A 196 23.00 -10.03 -4.44
N ARG A 197 23.15 -10.60 -5.64
CA ARG A 197 23.14 -9.82 -6.89
C ARG A 197 21.71 -9.48 -7.33
N GLU A 198 20.78 -10.40 -7.12
CA GLU A 198 19.38 -10.31 -7.51
C GLU A 198 18.46 -10.65 -6.33
N PRO A 199 17.19 -10.20 -6.34
CA PRO A 199 16.24 -10.55 -5.29
C PRO A 199 15.88 -12.03 -5.30
N ILE A 200 15.63 -12.59 -4.12
CA ILE A 200 14.94 -13.87 -4.00
C ILE A 200 13.47 -13.61 -4.31
N SER A 201 13.00 -14.06 -5.48
CA SER A 201 11.66 -13.76 -5.98
C SER A 201 10.75 -14.99 -5.92
N LEU A 202 9.52 -14.78 -5.45
CA LEU A 202 8.42 -15.72 -5.61
C LEU A 202 7.53 -15.24 -6.75
N VAL A 203 7.33 -16.12 -7.73
CA VAL A 203 6.51 -15.90 -8.93
C VAL A 203 5.62 -17.13 -9.10
N GLY A 204 4.42 -16.92 -9.62
CA GLY A 204 3.37 -17.91 -9.74
C GLY A 204 2.44 -17.56 -10.90
N HIS A 205 1.22 -18.12 -10.87
CA HIS A 205 0.22 -17.99 -11.92
C HIS A 205 -0.99 -17.15 -11.47
N GLY A 206 -0.73 -16.07 -10.73
CA GLY A 206 -1.75 -15.15 -10.24
C GLY A 206 -2.60 -15.78 -9.14
N GLU A 207 -3.91 -15.67 -9.26
CA GLU A 207 -4.88 -16.22 -8.29
C GLU A 207 -4.79 -17.75 -8.17
N GLY A 208 -4.28 -18.44 -9.20
CA GLY A 208 -4.11 -19.90 -9.19
C GLY A 208 -2.95 -20.41 -8.34
N THR A 209 -2.06 -19.52 -7.86
CA THR A 209 -0.94 -19.92 -6.99
C THR A 209 -1.15 -19.38 -5.58
N ILE A 210 -1.48 -20.28 -4.67
CA ILE A 210 -1.83 -19.93 -3.28
C ILE A 210 -0.76 -20.47 -2.34
N LEU A 211 -0.15 -19.57 -1.56
CA LEU A 211 0.66 -19.92 -0.40
C LEU A 211 -0.21 -19.80 0.85
N LYS A 212 -0.55 -20.95 1.43
CA LYS A 212 -1.40 -21.05 2.61
C LYS A 212 -0.56 -21.21 3.87
N PHE A 213 -0.64 -20.25 4.79
CA PHE A 213 0.03 -20.32 6.09
C PHE A 213 -0.82 -21.09 7.10
N ALA A 214 -0.22 -22.07 7.77
CA ALA A 214 -0.84 -22.84 8.85
C ALA A 214 -0.07 -22.75 10.18
N GLY A 215 0.86 -21.79 10.31
CA GLY A 215 1.63 -21.57 11.54
C GLY A 215 0.89 -20.73 12.59
N PRO A 216 1.53 -20.45 13.75
CA PRO A 216 0.97 -19.60 14.79
C PRO A 216 0.66 -18.18 14.30
N VAL A 217 -0.42 -17.57 14.79
CA VAL A 217 -0.83 -16.19 14.43
C VAL A 217 0.19 -15.11 14.80
N THR A 218 1.14 -15.44 15.68
CA THR A 218 2.22 -14.56 16.12
C THR A 218 3.46 -14.62 15.21
N MET A 219 3.46 -15.45 14.18
CA MET A 219 4.60 -15.68 13.31
C MET A 219 4.36 -15.12 11.91
N ALA A 220 5.39 -14.44 11.37
CA ALA A 220 5.40 -14.02 9.98
C ALA A 220 5.64 -15.21 9.03
N MET A 221 4.92 -15.25 7.91
CA MET A 221 5.14 -16.23 6.84
C MET A 221 6.56 -16.07 6.28
N PHE A 222 7.02 -14.84 6.07
CA PHE A 222 8.38 -14.53 5.68
C PHE A 222 9.07 -13.71 6.78
N LYS A 223 10.04 -14.32 7.46
CA LYS A 223 10.85 -13.69 8.50
C LYS A 223 12.27 -13.41 8.00
N PHE A 224 12.79 -12.24 8.35
CA PHE A 224 14.17 -11.87 8.13
C PHE A 224 14.95 -12.20 9.41
N ALA A 225 16.05 -12.93 9.25
CA ALA A 225 16.91 -13.40 10.33
C ALA A 225 18.26 -12.71 10.22
#